data_AF-A0A0D2A299-F1
#
_entry.id   AF-A0A0D2A299-F1
#
_cell.length_a   1.000
_cell.length_b   1.000
_cell.length_c   1.000
_cell.angle_alpha   90.00
_cell.angle_beta   90.00
_cell.angle_gamma   90.00
#
_symmetry.space_group_name_H-M   'P 1'
#
loop_
_entity.id
_entity.type
_entity.pdbx_description
1 polymer ?
#
loop_
_entity_poly.entity_id
_entity_poly.type
_entity_poly.pdbx_seq_one_letter_code
_entity_poly.pdbx_strand_id
1 'polypeptide(L)'
;MHARSAVLRRFLAAQNNAKFSIPRPLQRRYQSTKVAMSDAEINSAVSSECPDALGQEAKSAESRSSEKGTKPEKEAEEKLPNLSPQDFRTFNRMAETMNYYHNHFRRTWTMMYDACEANKRPAGMSIRQFLNAGMQFCHQLTMHHDIEEAHIFPVLAKKMPAFRHEQEMKTAHKSIHAGLEKLEPWLEECLDGSRELNLKELKAIMDSFGDVLWEHLDAEVEQLGAENMRKFWTKTEMLRMPM
;
A
#
# COMPACT_ATOMS: atom_id res chain seq x y z
N MET A 1 11.79 -14.17 19.39
CA MET A 1 11.79 -12.85 18.71
C MET A 1 13.20 -12.35 18.36
N HIS A 2 14.04 -13.14 17.66
CA HIS A 2 15.41 -12.71 17.31
C HIS A 2 15.79 -12.91 15.82
N ALA A 3 14.88 -13.46 14.99
CA ALA A 3 15.16 -13.72 13.57
C ALA A 3 14.78 -12.56 12.62
N ARG A 4 13.93 -11.62 13.05
CA ARG A 4 13.39 -10.52 12.21
C ARG A 4 14.36 -9.36 11.94
N SER A 5 15.51 -9.29 12.63
CA SER A 5 16.49 -8.19 12.49
C SER A 5 17.69 -8.53 11.57
N ALA A 6 17.84 -9.80 11.15
CA ALA A 6 19.03 -10.24 10.41
C ALA A 6 18.94 -10.00 8.89
N VAL A 7 17.73 -10.03 8.33
CA VAL A 7 17.49 -9.84 6.88
C VAL A 7 17.70 -8.37 6.50
N LEU A 8 17.17 -7.44 7.30
CA LEU A 8 17.29 -5.99 7.10
C LEU A 8 18.75 -5.51 7.11
N ARG A 9 19.62 -6.10 7.96
CA ARG A 9 21.05 -5.76 8.03
C ARG A 9 21.87 -6.33 6.87
N ARG A 10 21.45 -7.46 6.28
CA ARG A 10 22.14 -8.03 5.10
C ARG A 10 21.81 -7.27 3.82
N PHE A 11 20.61 -6.68 3.73
CA PHE A 11 20.19 -5.92 2.55
C PHE A 11 20.90 -4.57 2.42
N LEU A 12 21.07 -3.83 3.53
CA LEU A 12 21.81 -2.56 3.55
C LEU A 12 23.31 -2.71 3.22
N ALA A 13 23.91 -3.89 3.46
CA ALA A 13 25.30 -4.14 3.13
C ALA A 13 25.55 -4.43 1.63
N ALA A 14 24.53 -4.87 0.89
CA ALA A 14 24.66 -5.25 -0.52
C ALA A 14 24.57 -4.07 -1.51
N GLN A 15 24.05 -2.92 -1.09
CA GLN A 15 23.85 -1.76 -1.98
C GLN A 15 25.10 -0.87 -2.17
N ASN A 16 26.19 -1.07 -1.41
CA ASN A 16 27.33 -0.15 -1.41
C ASN A 16 28.42 -0.42 -2.47
N ASN A 17 28.22 -1.32 -3.44
CA ASN A 17 29.30 -1.64 -4.39
C ASN A 17 28.90 -1.81 -5.87
N ALA A 18 27.90 -1.07 -6.34
CA ALA A 18 27.51 -1.11 -7.74
C ALA A 18 27.51 0.30 -8.36
N LYS A 19 28.67 0.77 -8.83
CA LYS A 19 28.74 1.91 -9.75
C LYS A 19 28.28 1.43 -11.13
N PHE A 20 26.99 1.58 -11.44
CA PHE A 20 26.47 1.37 -12.79
C PHE A 20 26.25 2.71 -13.50
N SER A 21 27.01 2.91 -14.57
CA SER A 21 26.84 4.02 -15.50
C SER A 21 25.77 3.63 -16.53
N ILE A 22 24.68 4.39 -16.60
CA ILE A 22 23.55 4.15 -17.51
C ILE A 22 23.90 4.62 -18.94
N PRO A 23 23.70 3.80 -19.99
CA PRO A 23 23.83 4.23 -21.38
C PRO A 23 22.74 5.24 -21.79
N ARG A 24 23.12 6.25 -22.60
CA ARG A 24 22.30 7.42 -22.98
C ARG A 24 21.00 7.22 -23.80
N PRO A 25 20.65 6.09 -24.44
CA PRO A 25 19.42 6.07 -25.25
C PRO A 25 18.13 5.88 -24.44
N LEU A 26 18.20 5.54 -23.14
CA LEU A 26 17.01 5.28 -22.30
C LEU A 26 16.46 6.50 -21.54
N GLN A 27 17.17 7.63 -21.55
CA GLN A 27 16.71 8.87 -20.90
C GLN A 27 15.55 9.58 -21.64
N ARG A 28 15.26 9.21 -22.90
CA ARG A 28 14.35 9.98 -23.77
C ARG A 28 12.90 9.47 -23.82
N ARG A 29 12.60 8.29 -23.26
CA ARG A 29 11.21 7.76 -23.23
C ARG A 29 10.49 8.00 -21.90
N TYR A 30 11.22 8.21 -20.81
CA TYR A 30 10.66 8.44 -19.47
C TYR A 30 10.01 9.83 -19.27
N GLN A 31 10.14 10.74 -20.25
CA GLN A 31 9.59 12.11 -20.14
C GLN A 31 8.31 12.35 -20.98
N SER A 32 7.78 11.35 -21.70
CA SER A 32 6.78 11.61 -22.75
C SER A 32 5.33 11.20 -22.44
N THR A 33 4.99 10.74 -21.25
CA THR A 33 3.61 10.41 -20.86
C THR A 33 3.13 11.23 -19.68
N LYS A 34 3.23 12.57 -19.78
CA LYS A 34 2.32 13.46 -19.06
C LYS A 34 1.16 13.81 -20.01
N VAL A 35 0.14 12.96 -20.04
CA VAL A 35 -1.17 13.37 -20.55
C VAL A 35 -1.94 13.92 -19.36
N ALA A 36 -2.25 15.22 -19.41
CA ALA A 36 -3.10 15.88 -18.44
C ALA A 36 -4.54 15.38 -18.61
N MET A 37 -5.07 14.67 -17.61
CA MET A 37 -6.50 14.40 -17.48
C MET A 37 -7.07 15.33 -16.41
N SER A 38 -8.18 15.99 -16.71
CA SER A 38 -8.84 17.00 -15.88
C SER A 38 -9.74 16.36 -14.81
N ASP A 39 -9.95 17.08 -13.71
CA ASP A 39 -10.62 16.67 -12.47
C ASP A 39 -12.12 16.29 -12.57
N ALA A 40 -12.67 16.11 -13.77
CA ALA A 40 -14.11 15.97 -13.98
C ALA A 40 -14.60 14.53 -14.24
N GLU A 41 -13.72 13.53 -14.43
CA GLU A 41 -14.12 12.18 -14.84
C GLU A 41 -14.04 11.11 -13.73
N ILE A 42 -13.65 11.46 -12.50
CA ILE A 42 -13.55 10.52 -11.36
C ILE A 42 -14.89 10.31 -10.62
N ASN A 43 -15.89 11.19 -10.82
CA ASN A 43 -17.10 11.24 -9.97
C ASN A 43 -18.38 10.63 -10.58
N SER A 44 -18.35 9.45 -11.19
CA SER A 44 -19.58 8.83 -11.76
C SER A 44 -19.74 7.32 -11.51
N ALA A 45 -19.46 6.85 -10.30
CA ALA A 45 -19.81 5.48 -9.93
C ALA A 45 -20.11 5.33 -8.43
N VAL A 46 -21.14 6.02 -7.92
CA VAL A 46 -21.76 5.69 -6.62
C VAL A 46 -23.27 5.86 -6.72
N SER A 47 -23.98 4.75 -6.89
CA SER A 47 -25.42 4.63 -6.60
C SER A 47 -25.73 3.20 -6.18
N SER A 48 -25.96 2.97 -4.88
CA SER A 48 -26.87 1.92 -4.40
C SER A 48 -27.12 2.10 -2.90
N GLU A 49 -28.37 2.37 -2.57
CA GLU A 49 -28.91 2.71 -1.25
C GLU A 49 -29.00 1.48 -0.31
N CYS A 50 -28.99 1.73 1.00
CA CYS A 50 -29.45 0.82 2.05
C CYS A 50 -30.53 1.54 2.87
N PRO A 51 -31.61 0.86 3.31
CA PRO A 51 -32.71 1.53 4.01
C PRO A 51 -32.54 1.62 5.54
N ASP A 52 -33.26 2.61 6.07
CA ASP A 52 -33.48 3.05 7.45
C ASP A 52 -33.88 1.97 8.47
N ALA A 53 -33.48 2.19 9.73
CA ALA A 53 -34.26 1.80 10.91
C ALA A 53 -33.97 2.71 12.14
N LEU A 54 -34.99 3.52 12.49
CA LEU A 54 -35.24 4.18 13.78
C LEU A 54 -35.42 3.12 14.90
N GLY A 55 -35.25 3.30 16.20
CA GLY A 55 -34.95 4.42 17.11
C GLY A 55 -35.40 4.03 18.55
N GLN A 56 -34.80 4.67 19.57
CA GLN A 56 -35.25 4.85 20.99
C GLN A 56 -35.19 3.63 21.94
N GLU A 57 -34.97 3.70 23.27
CA GLU A 57 -34.74 4.73 24.32
C GLU A 57 -34.30 4.00 25.62
N ALA A 58 -33.54 4.61 26.55
CA ALA A 58 -33.66 4.42 28.03
C ALA A 58 -32.71 5.33 28.85
N LYS A 59 -33.19 5.80 30.02
CA LYS A 59 -32.69 6.87 30.91
C LYS A 59 -31.88 6.38 32.13
N SER A 60 -31.03 7.30 32.64
CA SER A 60 -30.61 7.66 34.02
C SER A 60 -30.25 6.62 35.11
N ALA A 61 -29.12 6.87 35.80
CA ALA A 61 -29.03 7.24 37.24
C ALA A 61 -27.54 7.31 37.72
N GLU A 62 -27.33 7.73 38.97
CA GLU A 62 -26.29 8.66 39.44
C GLU A 62 -25.32 8.10 40.51
N SER A 63 -24.14 8.73 40.62
CA SER A 63 -23.02 8.76 41.62
C SER A 63 -22.96 7.83 42.88
N ARG A 64 -21.74 7.37 43.28
CA ARG A 64 -20.86 7.98 44.33
C ARG A 64 -19.54 7.21 44.53
N SER A 65 -18.62 7.83 45.30
CA SER A 65 -17.15 7.83 45.31
C SER A 65 -16.39 6.95 46.34
N SER A 66 -15.04 6.95 46.19
CA SER A 66 -13.90 6.63 47.11
C SER A 66 -13.26 5.24 46.92
N GLU A 67 -11.93 5.01 46.97
CA GLU A 67 -10.81 5.69 47.64
C GLU A 67 -9.42 5.28 47.05
N LYS A 68 -8.36 5.99 47.47
CA LYS A 68 -6.95 5.99 46.99
C LYS A 68 -6.11 4.73 47.26
N GLY A 69 -5.13 4.47 46.39
CA GLY A 69 -3.91 3.71 46.68
C GLY A 69 -2.80 4.05 45.67
N THR A 70 -1.58 4.37 46.12
CA THR A 70 -0.49 5.01 45.35
C THR A 70 0.73 4.09 45.14
N LYS A 71 1.32 4.20 43.93
CA LYS A 71 2.70 3.86 43.44
C LYS A 71 3.04 2.42 43.00
N PRO A 72 4.03 2.22 42.08
CA PRO A 72 4.85 3.19 41.32
C PRO A 72 4.75 3.11 39.78
N GLU A 73 5.08 4.23 39.13
CA GLU A 73 5.15 4.46 37.69
C GLU A 73 6.09 3.50 36.95
N LYS A 74 5.52 2.80 35.96
CA LYS A 74 6.17 2.55 34.67
C LYS A 74 5.53 3.52 33.70
N GLU A 75 6.30 4.21 32.86
CA GLU A 75 5.79 5.06 31.78
C GLU A 75 4.70 4.31 31.02
N ALA A 76 3.46 4.64 31.36
CA ALA A 76 2.28 4.14 30.70
C ALA A 76 2.10 5.05 29.50
N GLU A 77 2.29 4.51 28.31
CA GLU A 77 1.71 5.07 27.09
C GLU A 77 0.24 5.38 27.43
N GLU A 78 -0.11 6.68 27.57
CA GLU A 78 -1.44 7.10 27.99
C GLU A 78 -2.45 6.46 27.03
N LYS A 79 -3.17 5.44 27.50
CA LYS A 79 -4.16 4.75 26.68
C LYS A 79 -5.25 5.74 26.35
N LEU A 80 -5.24 6.22 25.10
CA LEU A 80 -6.29 7.07 24.57
C LEU A 80 -7.65 6.39 24.82
N PRO A 81 -8.71 7.16 25.15
CA PRO A 81 -10.04 6.59 25.37
C PRO A 81 -10.49 5.73 24.20
N ASN A 82 -11.27 4.67 24.43
CA ASN A 82 -11.78 3.85 23.33
C ASN A 82 -12.58 4.73 22.33
N LEU A 83 -12.38 4.50 21.04
CA LEU A 83 -13.15 5.21 20.01
C LEU A 83 -14.60 4.72 19.98
N SER A 84 -15.53 5.66 19.78
CA SER A 84 -16.88 5.26 19.36
C SER A 84 -16.81 4.61 17.97
N PRO A 85 -17.78 3.76 17.60
CA PRO A 85 -17.79 3.14 16.26
C PRO A 85 -17.78 4.16 15.11
N GLN A 86 -18.42 5.32 15.29
CA GLN A 86 -18.42 6.39 14.29
C GLN A 86 -17.05 7.04 14.15
N ASP A 87 -16.36 7.26 15.27
CA ASP A 87 -15.04 7.85 15.26
C ASP A 87 -14.00 6.90 14.69
N PHE A 88 -14.10 5.62 15.04
CA PHE A 88 -13.27 4.57 14.47
C PHE A 88 -13.34 4.60 12.95
N ARG A 89 -14.55 4.58 12.36
CA ARG A 89 -14.71 4.68 10.90
C ARG A 89 -14.09 5.93 10.31
N THR A 90 -14.23 7.07 10.99
CA THR A 90 -13.66 8.35 10.53
C THR A 90 -12.12 8.29 10.47
N PHE A 91 -11.49 7.72 11.51
CA PHE A 91 -10.04 7.56 11.55
C PHE A 91 -9.54 6.43 10.66
N ASN A 92 -10.34 5.38 10.43
CA ASN A 92 -9.94 4.19 9.68
C ASN A 92 -10.13 4.30 8.16
N ARG A 93 -10.84 5.32 7.68
CA ARG A 93 -11.20 5.46 6.27
C ARG A 93 -10.00 5.34 5.32
N MET A 94 -8.85 5.94 5.66
CA MET A 94 -7.63 5.84 4.86
C MET A 94 -7.15 4.39 4.74
N ALA A 95 -7.07 3.66 5.86
CA ALA A 95 -6.69 2.25 5.85
C ALA A 95 -7.67 1.38 5.05
N GLU A 96 -8.97 1.65 5.12
CA GLU A 96 -9.99 0.90 4.36
C GLU A 96 -9.83 1.11 2.85
N THR A 97 -9.68 2.36 2.41
CA THR A 97 -9.42 2.68 1.00
C THR A 97 -8.10 2.10 0.53
N MET A 98 -7.05 2.23 1.34
CA MET A 98 -5.74 1.66 1.02
C MET A 98 -5.83 0.14 0.83
N ASN A 99 -6.44 -0.54 1.80
CA ASN A 99 -6.64 -1.99 1.76
C ASN A 99 -7.48 -2.43 0.55
N TYR A 100 -8.42 -1.63 0.07
CA TYR A 100 -9.18 -1.94 -1.15
C TYR A 100 -8.27 -2.05 -2.38
N TYR A 101 -7.40 -1.06 -2.63
CA TYR A 101 -6.43 -1.08 -3.73
C TYR A 101 -5.38 -2.19 -3.53
N HIS A 102 -4.84 -2.28 -2.33
CA HIS A 102 -3.87 -3.29 -1.88
C HIS A 102 -4.37 -4.74 -2.10
N ASN A 103 -5.66 -4.99 -1.90
CA ASN A 103 -6.24 -6.29 -2.18
C ASN A 103 -6.38 -6.58 -3.68
N HIS A 104 -6.53 -5.57 -4.52
CA HIS A 104 -6.45 -5.77 -5.98
C HIS A 104 -5.06 -6.25 -6.38
N PHE A 105 -4.01 -5.59 -5.88
CA PHE A 105 -2.63 -6.00 -6.15
C PHE A 105 -2.33 -7.41 -5.66
N ARG A 106 -2.74 -7.75 -4.42
CA ARG A 106 -2.56 -9.11 -3.87
C ARG A 106 -3.23 -10.17 -4.72
N ARG A 107 -4.45 -9.93 -5.20
CA ARG A 107 -5.17 -10.89 -6.05
C ARG A 107 -4.42 -11.16 -7.36
N THR A 108 -3.98 -10.11 -8.05
CA THR A 108 -3.25 -10.27 -9.32
C THR A 108 -1.88 -10.90 -9.10
N TRP A 109 -1.15 -10.45 -8.07
CA TRP A 109 0.12 -11.06 -7.66
C TRP A 109 -0.03 -12.55 -7.41
N THR A 110 -0.99 -12.93 -6.56
CA THR A 110 -1.21 -14.34 -6.17
C THR A 110 -1.55 -15.19 -7.39
N MET A 111 -2.42 -14.71 -8.29
CA MET A 111 -2.74 -15.41 -9.54
C MET A 111 -1.49 -15.67 -10.39
N MET A 112 -0.60 -14.68 -10.54
CA MET A 112 0.64 -14.83 -11.30
C MET A 112 1.65 -15.74 -10.59
N TYR A 113 1.77 -15.60 -9.27
CA TYR A 113 2.71 -16.36 -8.46
C TYR A 113 2.30 -17.83 -8.36
N ASP A 114 1.02 -18.13 -8.17
CA ASP A 114 0.48 -19.49 -8.19
C ASP A 114 0.71 -20.16 -9.55
N ALA A 115 0.57 -19.40 -10.64
CA ALA A 115 0.90 -19.90 -11.97
C ALA A 115 2.38 -20.27 -12.10
N CYS A 116 3.26 -19.48 -11.48
CA CYS A 116 4.69 -19.76 -11.41
C CYS A 116 5.00 -21.03 -10.60
N GLU A 117 4.44 -21.14 -9.40
CA GLU A 117 4.61 -22.31 -8.52
C GLU A 117 4.08 -23.60 -9.15
N ALA A 118 2.90 -23.54 -9.77
CA ALA A 118 2.31 -24.68 -10.47
C ALA A 118 2.96 -24.94 -11.85
N ASN A 119 3.85 -24.04 -12.30
CA ASN A 119 4.36 -23.99 -13.68
C ASN A 119 3.26 -24.14 -14.73
N LYS A 120 2.09 -23.55 -14.46
CA LYS A 120 0.88 -23.68 -15.27
C LYS A 120 -0.04 -22.48 -15.04
N ARG A 121 -0.45 -21.84 -16.14
CA ARG A 121 -1.42 -20.72 -16.09
C ARG A 121 -2.80 -21.18 -15.58
N PRO A 122 -3.62 -20.26 -15.03
CA PRO A 122 -4.99 -20.57 -14.61
C PRO A 122 -5.82 -21.20 -15.72
N ALA A 123 -6.64 -22.19 -15.37
CA ALA A 123 -7.52 -22.86 -16.33
C ALA A 123 -8.50 -21.85 -16.96
N GLY A 124 -8.73 -21.96 -18.27
CA GLY A 124 -9.62 -21.07 -19.02
C GLY A 124 -9.06 -19.67 -19.28
N MET A 125 -7.89 -19.32 -18.76
CA MET A 125 -7.21 -18.07 -19.10
C MET A 125 -6.34 -18.29 -20.34
N SER A 126 -6.35 -17.35 -21.30
CA SER A 126 -5.42 -17.33 -22.43
C SER A 126 -4.06 -16.74 -22.03
N ILE A 127 -3.02 -16.95 -22.84
CA ILE A 127 -1.69 -16.34 -22.62
C ILE A 127 -1.83 -14.81 -22.61
N ARG A 128 -2.55 -14.25 -23.59
CA ARG A 128 -2.76 -12.80 -23.70
C ARG A 128 -3.48 -12.21 -22.48
N GLN A 129 -4.51 -12.88 -21.96
CA GLN A 129 -5.18 -12.44 -20.73
C GLN A 129 -4.26 -12.48 -19.51
N PHE A 130 -3.45 -13.54 -19.37
CA PHE A 130 -2.49 -13.66 -18.27
C PHE A 130 -1.44 -12.54 -18.29
N LEU A 131 -0.85 -12.28 -19.45
CA LEU A 131 0.14 -11.21 -19.61
C LEU A 131 -0.47 -9.82 -19.42
N ASN A 132 -1.67 -9.57 -19.96
CA ASN A 132 -2.37 -8.30 -19.75
C ASN A 132 -2.71 -8.05 -18.28
N ALA A 133 -3.03 -9.09 -17.50
CA ALA A 133 -3.24 -8.94 -16.06
C ALA A 133 -1.95 -8.48 -15.35
N GLY A 134 -0.79 -9.03 -15.73
CA GLY A 134 0.50 -8.57 -15.23
C GLY A 134 0.84 -7.13 -15.64
N MET A 135 0.54 -6.74 -16.88
CA MET A 135 0.74 -5.35 -17.34
C MET A 135 -0.15 -4.38 -16.55
N GLN A 136 -1.42 -4.74 -16.33
CA GLN A 136 -2.34 -3.94 -15.52
C GLN A 136 -1.84 -3.79 -14.08
N PHE A 137 -1.30 -4.86 -13.49
CA PHE A 137 -0.67 -4.80 -12.18
C PHE A 137 0.49 -3.80 -12.14
N CYS A 138 1.42 -3.86 -13.11
CA CYS A 138 2.56 -2.94 -13.15
C CYS A 138 2.11 -1.48 -13.28
N HIS A 139 1.19 -1.20 -14.19
CA HIS A 139 0.69 0.15 -14.44
C HIS A 139 -0.09 0.70 -13.24
N GLN A 140 -1.02 -0.07 -12.67
CA GLN A 140 -1.85 0.39 -11.56
C GLN A 140 -1.04 0.55 -10.28
N LEU A 141 -0.09 -0.34 -10.00
CA LEU A 141 0.77 -0.22 -8.83
C LEU A 141 1.70 1.00 -8.95
N THR A 142 2.21 1.27 -10.14
CA THR A 142 3.01 2.48 -10.41
C THR A 142 2.19 3.75 -10.21
N MET A 143 1.00 3.83 -10.81
CA MET A 143 0.10 4.98 -10.66
C MET A 143 -0.31 5.21 -9.20
N HIS A 144 -0.56 4.13 -8.46
CA HIS A 144 -0.91 4.17 -7.06
C HIS A 144 0.19 4.80 -6.20
N HIS A 145 1.44 4.30 -6.32
CA HIS A 145 2.58 4.88 -5.61
C HIS A 145 2.86 6.33 -6.03
N ASP A 146 2.70 6.67 -7.32
CA ASP A 146 2.90 8.03 -7.82
C ASP A 146 1.90 9.01 -7.17
N ILE A 147 0.63 8.61 -7.03
CA ILE A 147 -0.40 9.41 -6.36
C ILE A 147 -0.06 9.59 -4.88
N GLU A 148 0.35 8.52 -4.20
CA GLU A 148 0.74 8.58 -2.79
C GLU A 148 1.89 9.54 -2.55
N GLU A 149 2.97 9.39 -3.32
CA GLU A 149 4.16 10.21 -3.17
C GLU A 149 3.91 11.69 -3.52
N ALA A 150 3.06 11.95 -4.51
CA ALA A 150 2.74 13.29 -4.97
C ALA A 150 1.71 14.02 -4.08
N HIS A 151 0.72 13.30 -3.54
CA HIS A 151 -0.47 13.93 -2.95
C HIS A 151 -0.77 13.51 -1.51
N ILE A 152 -0.48 12.26 -1.13
CA ILE A 152 -0.89 11.72 0.18
C ILE A 152 0.25 11.84 1.21
N PHE A 153 1.42 11.29 0.90
CA PHE A 153 2.59 11.29 1.79
C PHE A 153 3.02 12.70 2.22
N PRO A 154 3.02 13.74 1.36
CA PRO A 154 3.35 15.09 1.79
C PRO A 154 2.41 15.65 2.86
N VAL A 155 1.14 15.24 2.86
CA VAL A 155 0.17 15.64 3.90
C VAL A 155 0.44 14.87 5.19
N LEU A 156 0.61 13.55 5.11
CA LEU A 156 0.88 12.69 6.26
C LEU A 156 2.19 13.07 6.98
N ALA A 157 3.23 13.36 6.21
CA ALA A 157 4.56 13.74 6.70
C ALA A 157 4.57 14.97 7.63
N LYS A 158 3.55 15.84 7.54
CA LYS A 158 3.40 17.01 8.42
C LYS A 158 3.34 16.62 9.89
N LYS A 159 2.69 15.49 10.21
CA LYS A 159 2.49 15.04 11.60
C LYS A 159 2.99 13.63 11.89
N MET A 160 3.12 12.77 10.88
CA MET A 160 3.50 11.38 11.06
C MET A 160 4.96 11.17 10.64
N PRO A 161 5.88 10.88 11.59
CA PRO A 161 7.30 10.73 11.29
C PRO A 161 7.60 9.66 10.22
N ALA A 162 6.83 8.55 10.20
CA ALA A 162 6.99 7.45 9.25
C ALA A 162 6.87 7.85 7.77
N PHE A 163 6.24 8.99 7.46
CA PHE A 163 6.02 9.46 6.09
C PHE A 163 6.95 10.60 5.66
N ARG A 164 7.89 11.02 6.53
CA ARG A 164 8.86 12.07 6.20
C ARG A 164 9.85 11.62 5.09
N HIS A 165 10.69 12.53 4.62
CA HIS A 165 11.66 12.21 3.55
C HIS A 165 12.62 11.09 4.00
N GLU A 166 13.05 10.24 3.04
CA GLU A 166 13.98 9.11 3.25
C GLU A 166 13.52 8.04 4.27
N GLN A 167 12.23 7.98 4.57
CA GLN A 167 11.70 6.95 5.47
C GLN A 167 11.49 5.61 4.77
N GLU A 168 11.21 4.60 5.58
CA GLU A 168 11.03 3.20 5.18
C GLU A 168 9.99 3.05 4.06
N MET A 169 8.88 3.80 4.10
CA MET A 169 7.82 3.74 3.08
C MET A 169 8.31 4.12 1.67
N LYS A 170 8.99 5.26 1.54
CA LYS A 170 9.55 5.69 0.23
C LYS A 170 10.69 4.80 -0.24
N THR A 171 11.43 4.20 0.68
CA THR A 171 12.50 3.25 0.34
C THR A 171 11.92 1.93 -0.18
N ALA A 172 10.78 1.51 0.36
CA ALA A 172 10.04 0.36 -0.15
C ALA A 172 9.53 0.62 -1.58
N HIS A 173 8.91 1.77 -1.86
CA HIS A 173 8.47 2.14 -3.21
C HIS A 173 9.62 2.03 -4.22
N LYS A 174 10.78 2.63 -3.95
CA LYS A 174 11.96 2.54 -4.83
C LYS A 174 12.37 1.10 -5.13
N SER A 175 12.33 0.24 -4.12
CA SER A 175 12.69 -1.18 -4.27
C SER A 175 11.65 -1.94 -5.09
N ILE A 176 10.37 -1.63 -4.91
CA ILE A 176 9.27 -2.20 -5.70
C ILE A 176 9.37 -1.74 -7.16
N HIS A 177 9.58 -0.44 -7.41
CA HIS A 177 9.77 0.10 -8.77
C HIS A 177 10.97 -0.53 -9.48
N ALA A 178 12.08 -0.80 -8.79
CA ALA A 178 13.20 -1.53 -9.37
C ALA A 178 12.85 -2.97 -9.79
N GLY A 179 11.84 -3.58 -9.16
CA GLY A 179 11.25 -4.86 -9.58
C GLY A 179 10.32 -4.70 -10.79
N LEU A 180 9.46 -3.68 -10.77
CA LEU A 180 8.54 -3.36 -11.87
C LEU A 180 9.29 -3.00 -13.16
N GLU A 181 10.40 -2.28 -13.07
CA GLU A 181 11.30 -1.95 -14.20
C GLU A 181 11.89 -3.19 -14.89
N LYS A 182 11.85 -4.37 -14.23
CA LYS A 182 12.22 -5.65 -14.83
C LYS A 182 11.00 -6.42 -15.32
N LEU A 183 9.91 -6.40 -14.56
CA LEU A 183 8.70 -7.15 -14.85
C LEU A 183 7.96 -6.63 -16.07
N GLU A 184 7.76 -5.32 -16.17
CA GLU A 184 6.96 -4.71 -17.23
C GLU A 184 7.57 -4.93 -18.63
N PRO A 185 8.88 -4.68 -18.87
CA PRO A 185 9.48 -4.99 -20.16
C PRO A 185 9.43 -6.48 -20.51
N TRP A 186 9.63 -7.37 -19.53
CA TRP A 186 9.54 -8.81 -19.75
C TRP A 186 8.14 -9.25 -20.19
N LEU A 187 7.10 -8.66 -19.60
CA LEU A 187 5.70 -8.90 -19.99
C LEU A 187 5.40 -8.33 -21.38
N GLU A 188 5.96 -7.15 -21.72
CA GLU A 188 5.83 -6.52 -23.04
C GLU A 188 6.47 -7.40 -24.13
N GLU A 189 7.69 -7.89 -23.91
CA GLU A 189 8.38 -8.83 -24.82
C GLU A 189 7.60 -10.15 -25.00
N CYS A 190 6.93 -10.63 -23.96
CA CYS A 190 6.06 -11.81 -24.08
C CYS A 190 4.77 -11.51 -24.86
N LEU A 191 4.25 -10.27 -24.78
CA LEU A 191 3.03 -9.85 -25.47
C LEU A 191 3.24 -9.63 -26.96
N ASP A 192 4.39 -9.08 -27.35
CA ASP A 192 4.74 -8.83 -28.74
C ASP A 192 5.30 -10.07 -29.47
N GLY A 193 5.65 -11.12 -28.70
CA GLY A 193 6.12 -12.40 -29.21
C GLY A 193 7.63 -12.46 -29.45
N SER A 194 8.38 -11.44 -29.06
CA SER A 194 9.86 -11.45 -29.08
C SER A 194 10.45 -12.36 -28.00
N ARG A 195 9.67 -12.69 -26.97
CA ARG A 195 10.02 -13.65 -25.91
C ARG A 195 8.90 -14.69 -25.71
N GLU A 196 9.29 -15.95 -25.49
CA GLU A 196 8.35 -16.99 -25.05
C GLU A 196 8.04 -16.87 -23.55
N LEU A 197 6.78 -17.14 -23.16
CA LEU A 197 6.39 -17.14 -21.75
C LEU A 197 7.12 -18.25 -20.98
N ASN A 198 8.08 -17.86 -20.14
CA ASN A 198 8.77 -18.74 -19.20
C ASN A 198 8.38 -18.41 -17.76
N LEU A 199 7.57 -19.28 -17.14
CA LEU A 199 7.06 -19.05 -15.78
C LEU A 199 8.15 -19.11 -14.70
N LYS A 200 9.29 -19.77 -14.96
CA LYS A 200 10.43 -19.75 -14.03
C LYS A 200 11.18 -18.41 -14.07
N GLU A 201 11.29 -17.81 -15.25
CA GLU A 201 11.85 -16.45 -15.38
C GLU A 201 10.94 -15.42 -14.72
N LEU A 202 9.63 -15.51 -14.97
CA LEU A 202 8.64 -14.65 -14.31
C LEU A 202 8.76 -14.75 -12.79
N LYS A 203 8.84 -15.98 -12.27
CA LYS A 203 9.03 -16.22 -10.83
C LYS A 203 10.27 -15.53 -10.29
N ALA A 204 11.41 -15.66 -10.96
CA ALA A 204 12.65 -15.04 -10.53
C ALA A 204 12.56 -13.50 -10.47
N ILE A 205 11.82 -12.90 -11.40
CA ILE A 205 11.54 -11.45 -11.36
C ILE A 205 10.65 -11.12 -10.16
N MET A 206 9.55 -11.83 -9.96
CA MET A 206 8.62 -11.62 -8.85
C MET A 206 9.31 -11.81 -7.48
N ASP A 207 10.11 -12.86 -7.32
CA ASP A 207 10.87 -13.14 -6.09
C ASP A 207 11.88 -12.02 -5.76
N SER A 208 12.30 -11.21 -6.74
CA SER A 208 13.26 -10.13 -6.52
C SER A 208 12.71 -8.94 -5.73
N PHE A 209 11.38 -8.81 -5.60
CA PHE A 209 10.74 -7.71 -4.86
C PHE A 209 9.48 -8.12 -4.09
N GLY A 210 9.07 -9.39 -4.15
CA GLY A 210 7.83 -9.88 -3.53
C GLY A 210 7.76 -9.64 -2.02
N ASP A 211 8.80 -9.99 -1.26
CA ASP A 211 8.81 -9.79 0.19
C ASP A 211 8.64 -8.32 0.56
N VAL A 212 9.33 -7.42 -0.15
CA VAL A 212 9.25 -5.96 0.07
C VAL A 212 7.87 -5.44 -0.27
N LEU A 213 7.27 -5.92 -1.37
CA LEU A 213 5.91 -5.55 -1.74
C LEU A 213 4.90 -5.95 -0.64
N TRP A 214 4.91 -7.22 -0.20
CA TRP A 214 3.97 -7.68 0.81
C TRP A 214 4.11 -6.95 2.15
N GLU A 215 5.34 -6.76 2.62
CA GLU A 215 5.62 -6.02 3.85
C GLU A 215 5.14 -4.57 3.75
N HIS A 216 5.44 -3.90 2.63
CA HIS A 216 5.01 -2.52 2.39
C HIS A 216 3.48 -2.38 2.41
N LEU A 217 2.78 -3.25 1.68
CA LEU A 217 1.32 -3.18 1.57
C LEU A 217 0.62 -3.44 2.90
N ASP A 218 1.23 -4.18 3.84
CA ASP A 218 0.69 -4.41 5.19
C ASP A 218 1.05 -3.25 6.12
N ALA A 219 2.31 -2.84 6.13
CA ALA A 219 2.83 -1.79 7.00
C ALA A 219 2.11 -0.45 6.76
N GLU A 220 1.81 -0.12 5.52
CA GLU A 220 1.09 1.11 5.22
C GLU A 220 -0.35 1.11 5.75
N VAL A 221 -1.08 0.01 5.58
CA VAL A 221 -2.44 -0.12 6.14
C VAL A 221 -2.41 -0.01 7.67
N GLU A 222 -1.41 -0.58 8.32
CA GLU A 222 -1.21 -0.44 9.77
C GLU A 222 -0.94 1.02 10.15
N GLN A 223 -0.05 1.73 9.43
CA GLN A 223 0.24 3.13 9.67
C GLN A 223 -0.99 4.02 9.50
N LEU A 224 -1.85 3.72 8.52
CA LEU A 224 -3.09 4.46 8.24
C LEU A 224 -4.28 4.02 9.10
N GLY A 225 -4.09 3.03 9.98
CA GLY A 225 -5.14 2.49 10.84
C GLY A 225 -5.61 3.48 11.90
N ALA A 226 -6.87 3.34 12.33
CA ALA A 226 -7.52 4.31 13.22
C ALA A 226 -6.73 4.64 14.49
N GLU A 227 -6.15 3.62 15.15
CA GLU A 227 -5.40 3.78 16.40
C GLU A 227 -4.08 4.52 16.21
N ASN A 228 -3.46 4.44 15.03
CA ASN A 228 -2.26 5.21 14.75
C ASN A 228 -2.62 6.64 14.30
N MET A 229 -3.60 6.77 13.40
CA MET A 229 -4.04 8.07 12.89
C MET A 229 -4.52 9.02 14.00
N ARG A 230 -5.28 8.51 14.98
CA ARG A 230 -5.78 9.31 16.11
C ARG A 230 -4.68 9.86 17.04
N LYS A 231 -3.45 9.35 16.96
CA LYS A 231 -2.31 9.87 17.73
C LYS A 231 -1.82 11.22 17.17
N PHE A 232 -2.06 11.45 15.87
CA PHE A 232 -1.50 12.60 15.15
C PHE A 232 -2.57 13.56 14.62
N TRP A 233 -3.78 13.06 14.34
CA TRP A 233 -4.81 13.81 13.63
C TRP A 233 -6.09 13.94 14.46
N THR A 234 -6.77 15.07 14.29
CA THR A 234 -8.13 15.28 14.79
C THR A 234 -9.16 14.74 13.79
N LYS A 235 -10.39 14.49 14.24
CA LYS A 235 -11.49 14.04 13.35
C LYS A 235 -11.75 15.03 12.22
N THR A 236 -11.76 16.33 12.52
CA THR A 236 -11.99 17.38 11.53
C THR A 236 -10.90 17.41 10.47
N GLU A 237 -9.65 17.12 10.83
CA GLU A 237 -8.55 17.00 9.87
C GLU A 237 -8.70 15.74 9.02
N MET A 238 -9.05 14.59 9.62
CA MET A 238 -9.31 13.35 8.89
C MET A 238 -10.40 13.50 7.81
N LEU A 239 -11.46 14.25 8.11
CA LEU A 239 -12.54 14.53 7.15
C LEU A 239 -12.10 15.37 5.94
N ARG A 240 -10.96 16.05 6.03
CA ARG A 240 -10.38 16.89 4.97
C ARG A 240 -9.15 16.26 4.33
N MET A 241 -8.77 15.05 4.74
CA MET A 241 -7.64 14.34 4.13
C MET A 241 -7.94 14.04 2.66
N PRO A 242 -6.96 14.23 1.75
CA PRO A 242 -7.08 13.72 0.40
C PRO A 242 -7.13 12.17 0.46
N MET A 243 -7.96 11.60 -0.40
CA MET A 243 -8.27 10.17 -0.49
C MET A 243 -8.26 9.76 -1.96
#